data_AF-A0A1F9IWT4-F1
#
_entry.id   AF-A0A1F9IWT4-F1
#
_cell.length_a   1.000
_cell.length_b   1.000
_cell.length_c   1.000
_cell.angle_alpha   90.00
_cell.angle_beta   90.00
_cell.angle_gamma   90.00
#
_symmetry.space_group_name_H-M   'P 1'
#
loop_
_entity.id
_entity.type
_entity.pdbx_description
1 polymer ?
#
loop_
_entity_poly.entity_id
_entity_poly.type
_entity_poly.pdbx_seq_one_letter_code
_entity_poly.pdbx_strand_id
1 'polypeptide(L)'
;MLTNPYLIALGIPLILLICGALAKKLVRGGGWKYTDFFLGVEISLAALGSEMVYLYDLQKLSVTPAVEISRPEKIIATTSIIVITFFLLLCVLSIHQDWEGRTQNWKGQIVWLGGFCNGIGIALFAAFVMIVKGV
;
A
#
# COMPACT_ATOMS: atom_id res chain seq x y z
N MET A 1 -17.91 16.57 8.03
CA MET A 1 -16.60 16.17 7.47
C MET A 1 -16.30 14.69 7.65
N LEU A 2 -16.54 14.07 8.82
CA LEU A 2 -16.36 12.63 9.05
C LEU A 2 -17.32 11.70 8.28
N THR A 3 -18.29 12.24 7.54
CA THR A 3 -19.24 11.48 6.72
C THR A 3 -18.74 11.20 5.30
N ASN A 4 -17.64 11.81 4.86
CA ASN A 4 -17.12 11.59 3.50
C ASN A 4 -16.36 10.25 3.45
N PRO A 5 -16.84 9.24 2.68
CA PRO A 5 -16.22 7.92 2.63
C PRO A 5 -14.79 7.95 2.08
N TYR A 6 -14.46 8.88 1.18
CA TYR A 6 -13.10 9.08 0.66
C TYR A 6 -12.14 9.58 1.74
N LEU A 7 -12.61 10.46 2.63
CA LEU A 7 -11.79 10.97 3.72
C LEU A 7 -11.42 9.85 4.69
N ILE A 8 -12.35 8.93 4.99
CA ILE A 8 -12.07 7.77 5.83
C ILE A 8 -11.14 6.80 5.08
N ALA A 9 -11.47 6.50 3.82
CA ALA A 9 -10.75 5.51 3.00
C ALA A 9 -9.30 5.91 2.71
N LEU A 10 -9.00 7.20 2.59
CA LEU A 10 -7.64 7.70 2.35
C LEU A 10 -6.96 8.23 3.63
N GLY A 11 -7.72 8.89 4.51
CA GLY A 11 -7.20 9.54 5.69
C GLY A 11 -6.66 8.58 6.74
N ILE A 12 -7.35 7.46 7.01
CA ILE A 12 -6.86 6.46 7.97
C ILE A 12 -5.53 5.83 7.49
N PRO A 13 -5.41 5.32 6.25
CA PRO A 13 -4.14 4.84 5.72
C PRO A 13 -3.02 5.87 5.76
N LEU A 14 -3.32 7.14 5.47
CA LEU A 14 -2.32 8.21 5.51
C LEU A 14 -1.80 8.45 6.93
N ILE A 15 -2.68 8.42 7.93
CA ILE A 15 -2.26 8.51 9.34
C ILE A 15 -1.38 7.31 9.72
N LEU A 16 -1.78 6.09 9.33
CA LEU A 16 -0.99 4.88 9.59
C LEU A 16 0.39 4.92 8.91
N LEU A 17 0.46 5.48 7.70
CA LEU A 17 1.70 5.70 6.96
C LEU A 17 2.63 6.67 7.71
N ILE A 18 2.09 7.76 8.24
CA ILE A 18 2.84 8.70 9.11
C ILE A 18 3.32 7.98 10.39
N CYS A 19 2.48 7.13 10.99
CA CYS A 19 2.88 6.29 12.12
C CYS A 19 4.04 5.36 11.77
N GLY A 20 4.12 4.85 10.52
CA GLY A 20 5.24 4.07 10.03
C GLY A 20 6.57 4.83 10.05
N ALA A 21 6.60 6.07 9.56
CA ALA A 21 7.79 6.93 9.64
C ALA A 21 8.19 7.23 11.09
N LEU A 22 7.20 7.51 11.95
CA LEU A 22 7.42 7.70 13.38
C LEU A 22 8.03 6.45 14.03
N ALA A 23 7.52 5.27 13.70
CA ALA A 23 8.04 4.00 14.22
C ALA A 23 9.50 3.79 13.82
N LYS A 24 9.86 4.01 12.54
CA LYS A 24 11.26 3.94 12.08
C LYS A 24 12.17 4.88 12.85
N LYS A 25 11.75 6.13 13.02
CA LYS A 25 12.47 7.14 13.78
C LYS A 25 12.66 6.73 15.24
N LEU A 26 11.61 6.21 15.89
CA LEU A 26 11.66 5.74 17.27
C LEU A 26 12.61 4.55 17.45
N VAL A 27 12.54 3.55 16.57
CA VAL A 27 13.40 2.35 16.61
C VAL A 27 14.87 2.71 16.41
N ARG A 28 15.17 3.60 15.47
CA ARG A 28 16.55 4.04 15.20
C ARG A 28 17.16 4.83 16.35
N GLY A 29 16.33 5.58 17.09
CA GLY A 29 16.79 6.58 18.05
C GLY A 29 17.40 7.82 17.38
N GLY A 30 17.23 8.99 18.03
CA GLY A 30 17.81 10.27 17.61
C GLY A 30 16.91 11.18 16.76
N GLY A 31 17.53 12.11 16.05
CA GLY A 31 16.84 13.09 15.18
C GLY A 31 16.30 12.46 13.90
N TRP A 32 15.36 13.13 13.23
CA TRP A 32 14.76 12.69 11.97
C TRP A 32 15.78 12.54 10.84
N LYS A 33 15.61 11.50 10.01
CA LYS A 33 16.37 11.27 8.77
C LYS A 33 15.41 11.10 7.60
N TYR A 34 15.85 11.49 6.41
CA TYR A 34 15.03 11.34 5.19
C TYR A 34 14.70 9.87 4.90
N THR A 35 15.56 8.93 5.31
CA THR A 35 15.33 7.48 5.19
C THR A 35 14.13 6.99 6.00
N ASP A 36 13.73 7.73 7.05
CA ASP A 36 12.55 7.37 7.85
C ASP A 36 11.25 7.49 7.02
N PHE A 37 11.29 8.22 5.89
CA PHE A 37 10.16 8.43 4.97
C PHE A 37 10.18 7.51 3.74
N PHE A 38 11.14 6.58 3.65
CA PHE A 38 11.13 5.54 2.63
C PHE A 38 10.19 4.43 3.09
N LEU A 39 8.93 4.52 2.69
CA LEU A 39 7.83 3.68 3.18
C LEU A 39 7.24 2.75 2.10
N GLY A 40 7.88 2.67 0.92
CA GLY A 40 7.35 1.92 -0.21
C GLY A 40 7.05 0.45 0.12
N VAL A 41 7.89 -0.19 0.94
CA VAL A 41 7.67 -1.56 1.41
C VAL A 41 6.45 -1.65 2.31
N GLU A 42 6.35 -0.78 3.32
CA GLU A 42 5.24 -0.74 4.27
C GLU A 42 3.90 -0.45 3.57
N ILE A 43 3.89 0.50 2.63
CA ILE A 43 2.68 0.87 1.88
C ILE A 43 2.23 -0.30 0.99
N SER A 44 3.17 -0.96 0.31
CA SER A 44 2.86 -2.10 -0.56
C SER A 44 2.34 -3.30 0.24
N LEU A 45 2.90 -3.57 1.43
CA LEU A 45 2.39 -4.59 2.35
C LEU A 45 1.00 -4.24 2.90
N ALA A 46 0.76 -2.97 3.22
CA ALA A 46 -0.55 -2.50 3.67
C ALA A 46 -1.62 -2.64 2.56
N ALA A 47 -1.26 -2.34 1.31
CA ALA A 47 -2.12 -2.56 0.16
C ALA A 47 -2.46 -4.06 0.01
N LEU A 48 -1.43 -4.93 0.00
CA LEU A 48 -1.61 -6.38 -0.09
C LEU A 48 -2.52 -6.92 1.02
N GLY A 49 -2.30 -6.51 2.27
CA GLY A 49 -3.14 -6.91 3.40
C GLY A 49 -4.60 -6.46 3.24
N SER A 50 -4.80 -5.23 2.75
CA SER A 50 -6.15 -4.69 2.51
C SER A 50 -6.89 -5.44 1.40
N GLU A 51 -6.18 -5.78 0.31
CA GLU A 51 -6.71 -6.57 -0.80
C GLU A 51 -7.11 -7.98 -0.34
N MET A 52 -6.27 -8.65 0.48
CA MET A 52 -6.58 -9.97 1.03
C MET A 52 -7.80 -9.94 1.96
N VAL A 53 -7.90 -8.93 2.84
CA VAL A 53 -9.09 -8.75 3.70
C VAL A 53 -10.34 -8.55 2.85
N TYR A 54 -10.26 -7.74 1.80
CA TYR A 54 -11.39 -7.52 0.90
C TYR A 54 -11.80 -8.78 0.12
N LEU A 55 -10.83 -9.58 -0.33
CA LEU A 55 -11.09 -10.88 -0.95
C LEU A 55 -11.86 -11.80 0.02
N TYR A 56 -11.50 -11.81 1.30
CA TYR A 56 -12.22 -12.57 2.33
C TYR A 56 -13.64 -12.06 2.56
N ASP A 57 -13.85 -10.74 2.55
CA ASP A 57 -15.18 -10.15 2.68
C ASP A 57 -16.07 -10.43 1.48
N LEU A 58 -15.51 -10.46 0.26
CA LEU A 58 -16.23 -10.91 -0.94
C LEU A 58 -16.71 -12.37 -0.81
N GLN A 59 -15.92 -13.24 -0.18
CA GLN A 59 -16.31 -14.63 0.05
C GLN A 59 -17.46 -14.77 1.05
N LYS A 60 -17.50 -13.94 2.11
CA LYS A 60 -18.64 -13.95 3.06
C LYS A 60 -19.96 -13.58 2.38
N LEU A 61 -19.91 -12.64 1.42
CA LEU A 61 -21.10 -12.26 0.65
C LEU A 61 -21.63 -13.45 -0.16
N SER A 62 -20.79 -14.40 -0.58
CA SER A 62 -21.17 -15.62 -1.31
C SER A 62 -22.26 -16.45 -0.64
N VAL A 63 -22.40 -16.34 0.69
CA VAL A 63 -23.40 -17.06 1.48
C VAL A 63 -24.77 -16.36 1.48
N THR A 64 -24.84 -15.09 1.04
CA THR A 64 -26.07 -14.29 1.03
C THR A 64 -26.62 -14.16 -0.40
N PRO A 65 -27.82 -14.67 -0.71
CA PRO A 65 -28.33 -14.84 -2.07
C PRO A 65 -28.85 -13.57 -2.77
N ALA A 66 -28.65 -12.36 -2.22
CA ALA A 66 -29.35 -11.16 -2.69
C ALA A 66 -28.64 -10.35 -3.80
N VAL A 67 -27.36 -10.60 -4.12
CA VAL A 67 -26.60 -9.76 -5.08
C VAL A 67 -25.58 -10.59 -5.87
N GLU A 68 -25.97 -11.10 -7.04
CA GLU A 68 -25.11 -12.01 -7.84
C GLU A 68 -24.35 -11.34 -9.00
N ILE A 69 -24.90 -10.27 -9.61
CA ILE A 69 -24.49 -9.89 -10.97
C ILE A 69 -23.04 -9.34 -11.07
N SER A 70 -22.46 -8.77 -10.00
CA SER A 70 -21.10 -8.20 -10.03
C SER A 70 -20.06 -8.97 -9.19
N ARG A 71 -20.39 -10.16 -8.66
CA ARG A 71 -19.53 -10.85 -7.67
C ARG A 71 -18.30 -11.53 -8.30
N PRO A 72 -18.43 -12.32 -9.39
CA PRO A 72 -17.27 -13.01 -9.98
C PRO A 72 -16.23 -12.03 -10.51
N GLU A 73 -16.66 -10.94 -11.15
CA GLU A 73 -15.79 -9.90 -11.71
C GLU A 73 -14.95 -9.23 -10.62
N LYS A 74 -15.56 -8.90 -9.46
CA LYS A 74 -14.84 -8.31 -8.32
C LYS A 74 -13.82 -9.27 -7.71
N ILE A 75 -14.14 -10.57 -7.62
CA ILE A 75 -13.20 -11.58 -7.15
C ILE A 75 -12.01 -11.68 -8.11
N ILE A 76 -12.27 -11.80 -9.41
CA ILE A 76 -11.22 -11.88 -10.44
C ILE A 76 -10.34 -10.63 -10.42
N ALA A 77 -10.94 -9.44 -10.35
CA ALA A 77 -10.21 -8.18 -10.27
C ALA A 77 -9.35 -8.10 -8.99
N THR A 78 -9.91 -8.48 -7.84
CA THR A 78 -9.18 -8.48 -6.55
C THR A 78 -8.03 -9.48 -6.55
N THR A 79 -8.23 -10.71 -7.04
CA THR A 79 -7.15 -11.69 -7.16
C THR A 79 -6.07 -11.23 -8.13
N SER A 80 -6.46 -10.61 -9.25
CA SER A 80 -5.51 -10.08 -10.23
C SER A 80 -4.65 -8.96 -9.64
N ILE A 81 -5.26 -8.01 -8.91
CA ILE A 81 -4.50 -6.93 -8.28
C ILE A 81 -3.58 -7.46 -7.18
N ILE A 82 -3.98 -8.47 -6.39
CA ILE A 82 -3.12 -9.12 -5.38
C ILE A 82 -1.84 -9.67 -6.02
N VAL A 83 -1.97 -10.37 -7.16
CA VAL A 83 -0.82 -10.94 -7.87
C VAL A 83 0.10 -9.82 -8.36
N ILE A 84 -0.47 -8.76 -8.94
CA ILE A 84 0.29 -7.58 -9.41
C ILE A 84 1.00 -6.89 -8.23
N THR A 85 0.28 -6.64 -7.13
CA THR A 85 0.79 -6.05 -5.89
C THR A 85 1.94 -6.87 -5.33
N PHE A 86 1.84 -8.20 -5.34
CA PHE A 86 2.93 -9.08 -4.89
C PHE A 86 4.19 -8.94 -5.76
N PHE A 87 4.07 -8.97 -7.09
CA PHE A 87 5.23 -8.79 -7.98
C PHE A 87 5.86 -7.40 -7.84
N LEU A 88 5.03 -6.36 -7.70
CA LEU A 88 5.52 -5.00 -7.47
C LEU A 88 6.19 -4.86 -6.10
N LEU A 89 5.68 -5.52 -5.06
CA LEU A 89 6.33 -5.59 -3.76
C LEU A 89 7.73 -6.24 -3.86
N LEU A 90 7.87 -7.34 -4.60
CA LEU A 90 9.18 -7.95 -4.84
C LEU A 90 10.14 -7.00 -5.58
N CYS A 91 9.65 -6.27 -6.58
CA CYS A 91 10.42 -5.24 -7.28
C CYS A 91 10.87 -4.12 -6.32
N VAL A 92 9.95 -3.61 -5.51
CA VAL A 92 10.23 -2.59 -4.49
C VAL A 92 11.26 -3.09 -3.48
N LEU A 93 11.16 -4.33 -3.01
CA LEU A 93 12.13 -4.94 -2.10
C LEU A 93 13.53 -5.05 -2.73
N SER A 94 13.61 -5.50 -3.99
CA SER A 94 14.87 -5.59 -4.73
C SER A 94 15.54 -4.22 -4.84
N ILE A 95 14.80 -3.20 -5.27
CA ILE A 95 15.31 -1.82 -5.40
C ILE A 95 15.68 -1.26 -4.02
N HIS A 96 14.88 -1.55 -2.99
CA HIS A 96 15.18 -1.11 -1.63
C HIS A 96 16.53 -1.65 -1.16
N GLN A 97 16.75 -2.96 -1.31
CA GLN A 97 18.02 -3.61 -0.93
C GLN A 97 19.21 -3.03 -1.70
N ASP A 98 19.07 -2.80 -3.01
CA ASP A 98 20.13 -2.24 -3.86
C ASP A 98 20.54 -0.81 -3.48
N TRP A 99 19.59 -0.01 -3.00
CA TRP A 99 19.78 1.42 -2.73
C TRP A 99 20.03 1.75 -1.26
N GLU A 100 19.58 0.92 -0.32
CA GLU A 100 19.75 1.16 1.12
C GLU A 100 21.22 1.32 1.53
N GLY A 101 22.12 0.52 0.95
CA GLY A 101 23.56 0.58 1.21
C GLY A 101 24.31 1.76 0.57
N ARG A 102 23.69 2.48 -0.38
CA ARG A 102 24.36 3.52 -1.21
C ARG A 102 24.36 4.91 -0.57
N THR A 103 24.85 5.00 0.67
CA THR A 103 24.79 6.22 1.51
C THR A 103 25.48 7.46 0.92
N GLN A 104 26.46 7.28 0.03
CA GLN A 104 27.13 8.40 -0.64
C GLN A 104 26.27 9.09 -1.72
N ASN A 105 25.22 8.41 -2.23
CA ASN A 105 24.35 8.93 -3.27
C ASN A 105 22.94 9.21 -2.74
N TRP A 106 22.84 10.15 -1.80
CA TRP A 106 21.58 10.52 -1.15
C TRP A 106 20.50 11.00 -2.14
N LYS A 107 20.89 11.67 -3.23
CA LYS A 107 19.94 12.11 -4.28
C LYS A 107 19.32 10.90 -5.00
N GLY A 108 20.13 9.91 -5.35
CA GLY A 108 19.64 8.67 -5.94
C GLY A 108 18.72 7.91 -5.00
N GLN A 109 19.06 7.84 -3.71
CA GLN A 109 18.18 7.24 -2.70
C GLN A 109 16.82 7.94 -2.62
N ILE A 110 16.79 9.27 -2.64
CA ILE A 110 15.51 10.01 -2.64
C ILE A 110 14.69 9.69 -3.89
N VAL A 111 15.29 9.67 -5.08
CA VAL A 111 14.58 9.38 -6.34
C VAL A 111 14.02 7.97 -6.34
N TRP A 112 14.83 6.97 -5.99
CA TRP A 112 14.44 5.56 -6.08
C TRP A 112 13.60 5.10 -4.89
N LEU A 113 14.03 5.39 -3.65
CA LEU A 113 13.32 4.92 -2.46
C LEU A 113 12.15 5.86 -2.11
N GLY A 114 12.41 7.17 -2.10
CA GLY A 114 11.40 8.16 -1.76
C GLY A 114 10.39 8.42 -2.88
N GLY A 115 10.84 8.44 -4.14
CA GLY A 115 9.99 8.67 -5.31
C GLY A 115 9.39 7.38 -5.85
N PHE A 116 10.24 6.52 -6.42
CA PHE A 116 9.78 5.34 -7.15
C PHE A 116 9.10 4.30 -6.25
N CYS A 117 9.74 3.86 -5.16
CA CYS A 117 9.18 2.83 -4.28
C CYS A 117 7.92 3.30 -3.53
N ASN A 118 7.92 4.52 -2.96
CA ASN A 118 6.72 5.08 -2.35
C ASN A 118 5.60 5.28 -3.39
N GLY A 119 5.97 5.77 -4.58
CA GLY A 119 5.04 5.99 -5.69
C GLY A 119 4.30 4.71 -6.10
N ILE A 120 5.02 3.58 -6.21
CA ILE A 120 4.42 2.27 -6.46
C ILE A 120 3.41 1.91 -5.36
N GLY A 121 3.81 2.01 -4.09
CA GLY A 121 2.91 1.70 -2.97
C GLY A 121 1.64 2.56 -2.97
N ILE A 122 1.79 3.87 -3.18
CA ILE A 122 0.65 4.81 -3.24
C ILE A 122 -0.25 4.48 -4.44
N ALA A 123 0.34 4.20 -5.61
CA ALA A 123 -0.41 3.87 -6.81
C ALA A 123 -1.20 2.57 -6.65
N LEU A 124 -0.60 1.53 -6.06
CA LEU A 124 -1.27 0.27 -5.73
C LEU A 124 -2.44 0.49 -4.78
N PHE A 125 -2.21 1.22 -3.69
CA PHE A 125 -3.25 1.52 -2.72
C PHE A 125 -4.42 2.30 -3.34
N ALA A 126 -4.11 3.34 -4.13
CA ALA A 126 -5.12 4.14 -4.82
C ALA A 126 -5.89 3.33 -5.87
N ALA A 127 -5.20 2.49 -6.66
CA ALA A 127 -5.81 1.61 -7.64
C ALA A 127 -6.78 0.63 -6.98
N PHE A 128 -6.40 0.02 -5.85
CA PHE A 128 -7.28 -0.85 -5.10
C PHE A 128 -8.55 -0.13 -4.59
N VAL A 129 -8.40 1.07 -4.00
CA VAL A 129 -9.54 1.85 -3.49
C VAL A 129 -10.50 2.24 -4.62
N MET A 130 -9.98 2.75 -5.74
CA MET A 130 -10.81 3.28 -6.83
C MET A 130 -11.39 2.19 -7.72
N ILE A 131 -10.59 1.19 -8.11
CA ILE A 131 -10.97 0.20 -9.14
C ILE A 131 -11.72 -0.98 -8.52
N VAL A 132 -11.26 -1.44 -7.35
CA VAL A 132 -11.77 -2.69 -6.77
C VAL A 132 -12.87 -2.42 -5.76
N LYS A 133 -12.62 -1.53 -4.80
CA LYS A 133 -13.62 -1.20 -3.78
C LYS A 133 -14.75 -0.33 -4.35
N GLY A 134 -14.45 0.46 -5.39
CA GLY A 134 -15.43 1.31 -6.07
C GLY A 134 -16.04 2.36 -5.15
N VAL A 135 -15.23 2.85 -4.20
CA VAL A 135 -15.59 4.04 -3.41
C VAL A 135 -15.52 5.23 -4.35
#